data_AF-A0A1X7ULY6-F1
#
_entry.id   AF-A0A1X7ULY6-F1
#
_cell.length_a   1.000
_cell.length_b   1.000
_cell.length_c   1.000
_cell.angle_alpha   90.00
_cell.angle_beta   90.00
_cell.angle_gamma   90.00
#
_symmetry.space_group_name_H-M   'P 1'
#
loop_
_entity.id
_entity.type
_entity.pdbx_description
1 polymer ?
#
loop_
_entity_poly.entity_id
_entity_poly.type
_entity_poly.pdbx_seq_one_letter_code
_entity_poly.pdbx_strand_id
1 'polypeptide(L)'
;FITQTCFCFHRFPVSFDGLVFYVNDDTSRSFLGLHVQEGHQELCSIVDDIDRIFEKFKLPKFYTERSFHVSLYWALGNILPSINQELEAKLKLLWKECLLENDFTEELTVNVSSISCKCGNKQFTFNLT
;
A
#
# COMPACT_ATOMS: atom_id res chain seq x y z
N PHE A 1 8.77 -0.59 -23.08
CA PHE A 1 9.90 -0.78 -22.16
C PHE A 1 9.45 -1.34 -20.82
N ILE A 2 8.53 -0.71 -20.07
CA ILE A 2 7.83 -1.43 -18.96
C ILE A 2 7.07 -2.66 -19.51
N THR A 3 6.52 -2.54 -20.73
CA THR A 3 5.86 -3.63 -21.46
C THR A 3 6.74 -4.82 -21.86
N GLN A 4 8.07 -4.71 -21.81
CA GLN A 4 8.99 -5.74 -22.34
C GLN A 4 9.70 -6.54 -21.25
N THR A 5 9.71 -6.02 -20.02
CA THR A 5 9.90 -6.84 -18.81
C THR A 5 8.57 -7.54 -18.57
N CYS A 6 8.44 -8.76 -19.07
CA CYS A 6 7.28 -9.59 -18.76
C CYS A 6 7.20 -9.72 -17.24
N PHE A 7 6.27 -8.99 -16.62
CA PHE A 7 5.84 -9.25 -15.26
C PHE A 7 5.24 -10.66 -15.24
N CYS A 8 6.09 -11.67 -15.04
CA CYS A 8 5.68 -13.07 -14.84
C CYS A 8 5.19 -13.26 -13.40
N PHE A 9 4.55 -12.23 -12.84
CA PHE A 9 3.97 -12.30 -11.52
C PHE A 9 2.63 -12.99 -11.64
N HIS A 10 2.49 -14.04 -10.85
CA HIS A 10 1.20 -14.68 -10.67
C HIS A 10 0.32 -13.79 -9.83
N ARG A 11 -1.00 -13.91 -10.00
CA ARG A 11 -1.95 -13.31 -9.06
C ARG A 11 -1.68 -13.82 -7.65
N PHE A 12 -1.74 -12.94 -6.66
CA PHE A 12 -1.46 -13.27 -5.27
C PHE A 12 -2.41 -12.54 -4.32
N PRO A 13 -2.80 -13.16 -3.21
CA PRO A 13 -3.59 -12.49 -2.19
C PRO A 13 -2.73 -11.51 -1.39
N VAL A 14 -3.35 -10.42 -0.95
CA VAL A 14 -2.82 -9.47 0.02
C VAL A 14 -3.84 -9.36 1.15
N SER A 15 -3.40 -9.56 2.39
CA SER A 15 -4.22 -9.30 3.58
C SER A 15 -3.70 -8.09 4.35
N PHE A 16 -4.53 -7.53 5.23
CA PHE A 16 -4.21 -6.34 6.00
C PHE A 16 -4.38 -6.56 7.52
N ASP A 17 -3.37 -6.20 8.32
CA ASP A 17 -3.30 -6.42 9.79
C ASP A 17 -3.89 -5.28 10.64
N GLY A 18 -4.33 -4.19 10.00
CA GLY A 18 -5.10 -3.13 10.64
C GLY A 18 -4.66 -1.70 10.33
N LEU A 19 -5.16 -0.77 11.13
CA LEU A 19 -4.99 0.67 10.93
C LEU A 19 -3.59 1.14 11.36
N VAL A 20 -2.95 1.91 10.47
CA VAL A 20 -1.65 2.56 10.68
C VAL A 20 -1.70 4.01 10.20
N PHE A 21 -1.00 4.88 10.91
CA PHE A 21 -0.87 6.29 10.54
C PHE A 21 0.46 6.57 9.85
N TYR A 22 0.40 7.30 8.74
CA TYR A 22 1.57 7.70 7.95
C TYR A 22 1.62 9.21 7.80
N VAL A 23 2.83 9.73 7.59
CA VAL A 23 3.08 11.13 7.19
C VAL A 23 3.94 11.08 5.94
N ASN A 24 3.65 11.93 4.96
CA ASN A 24 4.51 12.02 3.78
C ASN A 24 5.83 12.74 4.09
N ASP A 25 6.81 12.56 3.21
CA ASP A 25 8.18 13.04 3.41
C ASP A 25 8.30 14.55 3.67
N ASP A 26 7.45 15.37 3.04
CA ASP A 26 7.45 16.83 3.24
C ASP A 26 6.59 17.30 4.43
N THR A 27 6.01 16.36 5.18
CA THR A 27 5.12 16.57 6.34
C THR A 27 3.85 17.39 6.07
N SER A 28 3.53 17.63 4.80
CA SER A 28 2.35 18.41 4.43
C SER A 28 1.06 17.59 4.52
N ARG A 29 1.13 16.26 4.64
CA ARG A 29 -0.02 15.36 4.68
C ARG A 29 0.18 14.21 5.65
N SER A 30 -0.90 13.84 6.32
CA SER A 30 -0.99 12.59 7.10
C SER A 30 -2.04 11.67 6.49
N PHE A 31 -1.88 10.36 6.68
CA PHE A 31 -2.75 9.33 6.13
C PHE A 31 -3.14 8.35 7.22
N LEU A 32 -4.38 7.88 7.17
CA LEU A 32 -4.82 6.67 7.85
C LEU A 32 -4.87 5.58 6.79
N GLY A 33 -4.12 4.49 6.99
CA GLY A 33 -4.05 3.39 6.04
C GLY A 33 -4.19 2.02 6.68
N LEU A 34 -4.32 1.02 5.83
CA LEU A 34 -4.27 -0.39 6.18
C LEU A 34 -2.92 -0.96 5.79
N HIS A 35 -2.18 -1.47 6.76
CA HIS A 35 -0.86 -2.06 6.51
C HIS A 35 -1.00 -3.49 5.97
N VAL A 36 -0.11 -3.85 5.04
CA VAL A 36 -0.09 -5.17 4.41
C VAL A 36 0.57 -6.20 5.33
N GLN A 37 -0.17 -7.26 5.64
CA GLN A 37 0.30 -8.40 6.43
C GLN A 37 0.80 -9.52 5.53
N GLU A 38 -0.08 -10.16 4.77
CA GLU A 38 0.27 -11.16 3.75
C GLU A 38 0.42 -10.54 2.36
N GLY A 39 1.26 -11.13 1.51
CA GLY A 39 1.57 -10.59 0.17
C GLY A 39 2.76 -9.61 0.13
N HIS A 40 3.41 -9.37 1.27
CA HIS A 40 4.55 -8.45 1.38
C HIS A 40 5.76 -8.89 0.52
N GLN A 41 6.03 -10.19 0.44
CA GLN A 41 7.17 -10.72 -0.32
C GLN A 41 6.97 -10.58 -1.82
N GLU A 42 5.75 -10.84 -2.30
CA GLU A 42 5.34 -10.66 -3.68
C GLU A 42 5.45 -9.19 -4.11
N LEU A 43 4.98 -8.27 -3.25
CA LEU A 43 5.15 -6.83 -3.44
C LEU A 43 6.63 -6.41 -3.44
N CYS A 44 7.46 -6.96 -2.55
CA CYS A 44 8.91 -6.74 -2.58
C CYS A 44 9.53 -7.20 -3.89
N SER A 45 9.18 -8.38 -4.38
CA SER A 45 9.69 -8.90 -5.66
C SER A 45 9.29 -8.01 -6.83
N ILE A 46 8.07 -7.48 -6.82
CA ILE A 46 7.61 -6.49 -7.82
C ILE A 46 8.45 -5.22 -7.75
N VAL A 47 8.66 -4.68 -6.54
CA VAL A 47 9.46 -3.47 -6.33
C VAL A 47 10.91 -3.69 -6.76
N ASP A 48 11.52 -4.84 -6.48
CA ASP A 48 12.89 -5.15 -6.91
C ASP A 48 13.04 -5.11 -8.43
N ASP A 49 12.07 -5.65 -9.17
CA ASP A 49 12.07 -5.60 -10.62
C ASP A 49 11.84 -4.19 -11.16
N ILE A 50 10.97 -3.41 -10.52
CA ILE A 50 10.75 -1.99 -10.85
C ILE A 50 12.02 -1.17 -10.56
N ASP A 51 12.69 -1.38 -9.43
CA ASP A 51 13.91 -0.67 -9.03
C ASP A 51 15.05 -0.90 -10.03
N ARG A 52 15.19 -2.12 -10.56
CA ARG A 52 16.15 -2.43 -11.64
C ARG A 52 15.85 -1.66 -12.93
N ILE A 53 14.56 -1.45 -13.23
CA ILE A 53 14.14 -0.62 -14.37
C ILE A 53 14.46 0.84 -14.08
N PHE A 54 14.06 1.34 -12.90
CA PHE A 54 14.28 2.73 -12.50
C PHE A 54 15.77 3.10 -12.51
N GLU A 55 16.64 2.19 -12.07
CA GLU A 55 18.09 2.35 -12.13
C GLU A 55 18.61 2.53 -13.57
N LYS A 56 18.11 1.76 -14.54
CA LYS A 56 18.47 1.92 -15.97
C LYS A 56 18.08 3.29 -16.52
N PHE A 57 17.02 3.90 -15.98
CA PHE A 57 16.55 5.24 -16.35
C PHE A 57 17.09 6.35 -15.43
N LYS A 58 18.00 6.03 -14.49
CA LYS A 58 18.54 6.96 -13.48
C LYS A 58 17.45 7.63 -12.62
N LEU A 59 16.37 6.90 -12.35
CA LEU A 59 15.31 7.31 -11.44
C LEU A 59 15.62 6.82 -10.00
N PRO A 60 15.12 7.52 -8.97
CA PRO A 60 15.30 7.10 -7.58
C PRO A 60 14.59 5.75 -7.33
N LYS A 61 15.24 4.85 -6.59
CA LYS A 61 14.65 3.57 -6.15
C LYS A 61 13.54 3.82 -5.13
N PHE A 62 12.74 2.78 -4.87
CA PHE A 62 11.75 2.78 -3.81
C PHE A 62 12.40 2.90 -2.41
N TYR A 63 11.59 3.24 -1.40
CA TYR A 63 12.03 3.35 0.00
C TYR A 63 12.75 2.08 0.46
N THR A 64 13.85 2.26 1.20
CA THR A 64 14.61 1.14 1.80
C THR A 64 13.74 0.35 2.77
N GLU A 65 12.99 1.06 3.62
CA GLU A 65 12.03 0.46 4.53
C GLU A 65 10.67 0.40 3.83
N ARG A 66 10.31 -0.79 3.35
CA ARG A 66 9.12 -1.00 2.54
C ARG A 66 7.91 -1.21 3.44
N SER A 67 7.10 -0.17 3.63
CA SER A 67 5.81 -0.28 4.31
C SER A 67 4.68 -0.21 3.28
N PHE A 68 4.25 -1.38 2.79
CA PHE A 68 3.14 -1.48 1.85
C PHE A 68 1.81 -1.28 2.58
N HIS A 69 0.95 -0.45 2.00
CA HIS A 69 -0.32 -0.10 2.61
C HIS A 69 -1.32 0.43 1.59
N VAL A 70 -2.59 0.50 1.99
CA VAL A 70 -3.64 1.24 1.29
C VAL A 70 -4.05 2.43 2.14
N SER A 71 -3.98 3.64 1.59
CA SER A 71 -4.52 4.83 2.28
C SER A 71 -6.04 4.85 2.20
N LEU A 72 -6.72 4.96 3.34
CA LEU A 72 -8.18 5.12 3.43
C LEU A 72 -8.59 6.59 3.47
N TYR A 73 -7.89 7.39 4.29
CA TYR A 73 -8.15 8.80 4.49
C TYR A 73 -6.85 9.60 4.54
N TRP A 74 -6.95 10.91 4.33
CA TRP A 74 -5.83 11.83 4.45
C TRP A 74 -6.25 13.17 5.07
N ALA A 75 -5.29 13.85 5.69
CA ALA A 75 -5.46 15.16 6.32
C ALA A 75 -4.31 16.11 5.94
N LEU A 76 -4.56 17.41 6.06
CA LEU A 76 -3.54 18.46 5.89
C LEU A 76 -2.63 18.52 7.13
N GLY A 77 -1.32 18.64 6.89
CA GLY A 77 -0.29 18.74 7.92
C GLY A 77 0.03 17.41 8.61
N ASN A 78 0.92 17.48 9.60
CA ASN A 78 1.28 16.36 10.45
C ASN A 78 0.32 16.27 11.65
N ILE A 79 -0.56 15.27 11.66
CA ILE A 79 -1.54 15.05 12.73
C ILE A 79 -1.08 14.01 13.76
N LEU A 80 0.04 13.31 13.52
CA LEU A 80 0.54 12.27 14.43
C LEU A 80 0.72 12.76 15.87
N PRO A 81 1.21 13.97 16.15
CA PRO A 81 1.29 14.48 17.52
C PRO A 81 -0.07 14.57 18.24
N SER A 82 -1.17 14.69 17.49
CA SER A 82 -2.53 14.76 18.02
C SER A 82 -3.17 13.38 18.20
N ILE A 83 -2.54 12.32 17.70
CA ILE A 83 -3.03 10.94 17.83
C ILE A 83 -2.50 10.37 19.14
N ASN A 84 -3.38 10.29 20.13
CA ASN A 84 -3.08 9.65 21.41
C ASN A 84 -3.54 8.18 21.39
N GLN A 85 -3.11 7.42 22.40
CA GLN A 85 -3.41 5.99 22.53
C GLN A 85 -4.93 5.71 22.63
N GLU A 86 -5.70 6.62 23.23
CA GLU A 86 -7.16 6.48 23.35
C GLU A 86 -7.84 6.56 21.98
N LEU A 87 -7.46 7.55 21.16
CA LEU A 87 -7.97 7.71 19.80
C LEU A 87 -7.58 6.51 18.93
N GLU A 88 -6.32 6.08 19.02
CA GLU A 88 -5.83 4.92 18.27
C GLU A 88 -6.59 3.64 18.64
N ALA A 89 -6.79 3.38 19.93
CA ALA A 89 -7.54 2.23 20.42
C ALA A 89 -9.01 2.28 19.96
N LYS A 90 -9.65 3.47 20.02
CA LYS A 90 -11.01 3.67 19.55
C LYS A 90 -11.15 3.39 18.05
N LEU A 91 -10.21 3.87 17.24
CA LEU A 91 -10.23 3.63 15.79
C LEU A 91 -10.03 2.14 15.46
N LYS A 92 -9.12 1.46 16.17
CA LYS A 92 -8.92 0.01 16.04
C LYS A 92 -10.17 -0.78 16.43
N LEU A 93 -10.89 -0.36 17.46
CA LEU A 93 -12.16 -0.98 17.86
C LEU A 93 -13.24 -0.78 16.79
N LEU A 94 -13.44 0.45 16.31
CA LEU A 94 -14.41 0.76 15.26
C LEU A 94 -14.12 -0.01 13.96
N TRP A 95 -12.84 -0.17 13.61
CA TRP A 95 -12.43 -0.99 12.47
C TRP A 95 -12.84 -2.45 12.64
N LYS A 96 -12.58 -3.04 13.81
CA LYS A 96 -12.98 -4.42 14.12
C LYS A 96 -14.50 -4.61 14.07
N GLU A 97 -15.26 -3.68 14.67
CA GLU A 97 -16.72 -3.69 14.62
C GLU A 97 -17.22 -3.63 13.16
N CYS A 98 -16.64 -2.74 12.34
CA CYS A 98 -16.99 -2.63 10.92
C CYS A 98 -16.71 -3.91 10.14
N LEU A 99 -15.58 -4.60 10.39
CA LEU A 99 -15.27 -5.88 9.74
C LEU A 99 -16.31 -6.95 10.10
N LEU A 100 -16.67 -7.06 11.38
CA LEU A 100 -17.66 -8.03 11.88
C LEU A 100 -19.06 -7.76 11.31
N GLU A 101 -19.48 -6.50 11.23
CA GLU A 101 -20.78 -6.12 10.66
C GLU A 101 -20.91 -6.45 9.16
N ASN A 102 -19.79 -6.58 8.45
CA ASN A 102 -19.75 -6.87 7.01
C ASN A 102 -19.32 -8.32 6.71
N ASP A 103 -19.44 -9.23 7.69
CA ASP A 103 -19.10 -10.66 7.57
C ASP A 103 -17.65 -10.93 7.10
N PHE A 104 -16.72 -10.01 7.36
CA PHE A 104 -15.30 -10.23 7.09
C PHE A 104 -14.65 -11.04 8.22
N THR A 105 -13.80 -12.00 7.84
CA THR A 105 -13.08 -12.89 8.76
C THR A 105 -11.86 -12.21 9.38
N GLU A 106 -12.06 -11.20 10.23
CA GLU A 106 -11.04 -10.37 10.94
C GLU A 106 -9.97 -9.67 10.06
N GLU A 107 -9.80 -10.10 8.81
CA GLU A 107 -8.79 -9.68 7.87
C GLU A 107 -9.46 -9.37 6.53
N LEU A 108 -9.16 -8.19 5.99
CA LEU A 108 -9.54 -7.83 4.64
C LEU A 108 -8.53 -8.48 3.69
N THR A 109 -8.97 -9.30 2.74
CA THR A 109 -8.09 -9.91 1.74
C THR A 109 -8.48 -9.46 0.33
N VAL A 110 -7.48 -9.08 -0.47
CA VAL A 110 -7.64 -8.68 -1.87
C VAL A 110 -6.73 -9.52 -2.74
N ASN A 111 -7.28 -10.11 -3.81
CA ASN A 111 -6.47 -10.81 -4.80
C ASN A 111 -5.92 -9.81 -5.83
N VAL A 112 -4.60 -9.60 -5.83
CA VAL A 112 -3.91 -8.70 -6.76
C VAL A 112 -3.90 -9.34 -8.14
N SER A 113 -4.51 -8.66 -9.11
CA SER A 113 -4.68 -9.17 -10.48
C SER A 113 -4.01 -8.31 -11.56
N SER A 114 -3.57 -7.09 -11.20
CA SER A 114 -2.89 -6.20 -12.13
C SER A 114 -2.02 -5.18 -11.40
N ILE A 115 -1.06 -4.62 -12.14
CA ILE A 115 -0.21 -3.50 -11.73
C ILE A 115 -0.53 -2.31 -12.62
N SER A 116 -0.67 -1.12 -12.03
CA SER A 116 -0.93 0.13 -12.76
C SER A 116 0.27 1.07 -12.69
N CYS A 117 0.74 1.55 -13.84
CA CYS A 117 1.77 2.56 -13.97
C CYS A 117 1.16 3.88 -14.46
N LYS A 118 1.28 4.93 -13.66
CA LYS A 118 0.85 6.29 -14.04
C LYS A 118 2.05 7.13 -14.50
N CYS A 119 1.94 7.75 -15.66
CA CYS A 119 2.95 8.66 -16.21
C CYS A 119 2.26 9.94 -16.71
N GLY A 120 2.37 11.01 -15.93
CA GLY A 120 1.62 12.25 -16.17
C GLY A 120 0.10 12.00 -16.13
N ASN A 121 -0.58 12.28 -17.23
CA ASN A 121 -2.02 12.03 -17.40
C ASN A 121 -2.34 10.66 -18.04
N LYS A 122 -1.33 9.83 -18.29
CA LYS A 122 -1.51 8.48 -18.86
C LYS A 122 -1.44 7.42 -17.78
N GLN A 123 -2.24 6.37 -17.94
CA GLN A 123 -2.25 5.19 -17.08
C GLN A 123 -2.12 3.94 -17.95
N PHE A 124 -1.23 3.03 -17.55
CA PHE A 124 -0.96 1.76 -18.21
C PHE A 124 -1.19 0.63 -17.20
N THR A 125 -2.01 -0.35 -17.56
CA THR A 125 -2.33 -1.48 -16.68
C THR A 125 -1.74 -2.76 -17.24
N PHE A 126 -1.09 -3.56 -16.38
CA PHE A 126 -0.43 -4.82 -16.71
C PHE A 126 -1.09 -5.92 -15.89
N ASN A 127 -1.73 -6.88 -16.56
CA ASN A 127 -2.39 -7.99 -15.87
C ASN A 127 -1.37 -9.02 -15.38
N LEU A 128 -1.61 -9.56 -14.19
CA LEU A 128 -0.86 -10.68 -13.62
C LEU A 128 -1.41 -12.02 -14.14
N THR A 129 -0.53 -13.00 -14.29
CA THR A 129 -0.83 -14.32 -14.83
C THR A 129 -1.60 -15.19 -13.85
#